data_AF-A0A1G4T3L4-F1
#
_entry.id   AF-A0A1G4T3L4-F1
#
_cell.length_a   1.000
_cell.length_b   1.000
_cell.length_c   1.000
_cell.angle_alpha   90.00
_cell.angle_beta   90.00
_cell.angle_gamma   90.00
#
_symmetry.space_group_name_H-M   'P 1'
#
loop_
_entity.id
_entity.type
_entity.pdbx_description
1 polymer ?
#
loop_
_entity_poly.entity_id
_entity_poly.type
_entity_poly.pdbx_seq_one_letter_code
_entity_poly.pdbx_strand_id
1 'polypeptide(L)'
;MSHRPVHYELFSRRTPQSSWVLEMASESRDQVVAAADEMLKSGRAAVRVTKEMLDPDSGEYSSVTVLDKGVAVAAKKPKLAPTTDTVCTSPQDLYSALAREKISRLLEDWLKLQGVTAFELLHRPDLAERLEASGSELLHVVQKLAVPESHETGQALHDLMRRWTGLFDKACTRLIQDGRKGLFPELTPENCLEVVDRLHDHPERAYVFGGALAATLKGQRRPSVKLETLLIHAGLINAWLDAHPEREWALQLIEIPVVELFAARGSLNDVLGEEMDLGGAMMIMTRLAAGREVDLIARADARVARLTPPLSGVLGGYHDLILNSRLPHLSYHISKRLMQELKSPRRLRPNDPMGEIEILRVLALCMTAAGRDESQRDDITEAFADRSRKLVSADFITNLLETAETPAEEADRLIWLCENMVGAANKRQAARWLSQIVGADKFERHMRESQQSAAQRLLSLAQMQGRVAAAALIDQDGEEVTRRLGLIGNQIATDVKLLAHIQRGGASPMQKFSMLLSFAAGQSAPFGPLSEQAKAEVMKMMRDPALRSGLSAQPQILATLRPMMQAAGVLAA
;
A
#
# COMPACT_ATOMS: atom_id res chain seq x y z
N MET A 1 49.14 39.06 10.53
CA MET A 1 47.95 39.05 9.67
C MET A 1 48.25 38.11 8.50
N SER A 2 47.69 36.90 8.53
CA SER A 2 47.87 35.90 7.49
C SER A 2 47.02 36.28 6.28
N HIS A 3 47.64 36.55 5.13
CA HIS A 3 46.93 36.83 3.89
C HIS A 3 46.22 35.56 3.42
N ARG A 4 44.89 35.62 3.26
CA ARG A 4 44.12 34.54 2.61
C ARG A 4 44.67 34.34 1.19
N PRO A 5 44.90 33.10 0.72
CA PRO A 5 45.33 32.88 -0.66
C PRO A 5 44.20 33.29 -1.60
N VAL A 6 44.49 34.28 -2.43
CA VAL A 6 43.56 34.85 -3.41
C VAL A 6 44.22 34.75 -4.76
N HIS A 7 43.52 34.17 -5.73
CA HIS A 7 43.94 34.20 -7.12
C HIS A 7 42.78 34.65 -8.02
N TYR A 8 43.14 35.17 -9.19
CA TYR A 8 42.21 35.67 -10.19
C TYR A 8 42.27 34.80 -11.42
N GLU A 9 41.12 34.42 -11.94
CA GLU A 9 40.96 33.55 -13.10
C GLU A 9 40.33 34.33 -14.26
N LEU A 10 40.92 34.25 -15.45
CA LEU A 10 40.39 34.83 -16.68
C LEU A 10 39.75 33.74 -17.54
N PHE A 11 38.47 33.93 -17.84
CA PHE A 11 37.72 33.13 -18.79
C PHE A 11 37.45 33.93 -20.07
N SER A 12 37.54 33.28 -21.23
CA SER A 12 37.15 33.89 -22.52
C SER A 12 36.12 33.06 -23.27
N ARG A 13 35.40 33.73 -24.18
CA ARG A 13 34.57 33.12 -25.22
C ARG A 13 35.09 33.54 -26.58
N ARG A 14 35.31 32.56 -27.46
CA ARG A 14 35.75 32.83 -28.83
C ARG A 14 34.61 33.39 -29.70
N THR A 15 33.38 32.92 -29.52
CA THR A 15 32.17 33.43 -30.19
C THR A 15 31.04 33.58 -29.16
N PRO A 16 29.98 34.36 -29.42
CA PRO A 16 28.90 34.55 -28.45
C PRO A 16 28.28 33.22 -27.97
N GLN A 17 28.24 32.20 -28.84
CA GLN A 17 27.67 30.88 -28.57
C GLN A 17 28.68 29.85 -28.00
N SER A 18 29.99 30.17 -27.94
CA SER A 18 30.97 29.23 -27.37
C SER A 18 30.90 29.17 -25.85
N SER A 19 31.25 28.02 -25.27
CA SER A 19 31.43 27.87 -23.83
C SER A 19 32.56 28.77 -23.30
N TRP A 20 32.53 29.06 -22.00
CA TRP A 20 33.62 29.74 -21.31
C TRP A 20 34.83 28.80 -21.22
N VAL A 21 36.01 29.33 -21.51
CA VAL A 21 37.29 28.61 -21.41
C VAL A 21 38.19 29.38 -20.46
N LEU A 22 38.78 28.70 -19.48
CA LEU A 22 39.80 29.29 -18.60
C LEU A 22 41.08 29.49 -19.42
N GLU A 23 41.56 30.73 -19.50
CA GLU A 23 42.74 31.10 -20.29
C GLU A 23 43.97 31.27 -19.39
N MET A 24 43.81 31.85 -18.20
CA MET A 24 44.90 31.97 -17.23
C MET A 24 44.40 32.19 -15.80
N ALA A 25 45.26 31.89 -14.83
CA ALA A 25 45.09 32.23 -13.43
C ALA A 25 46.36 32.91 -12.89
N SER A 26 46.22 33.96 -12.08
CA SER A 26 47.35 34.67 -11.45
C SER A 26 46.92 35.32 -10.13
N GLU A 27 47.86 35.50 -9.20
CA GLU A 27 47.64 36.23 -7.95
C GLU A 27 47.55 37.75 -8.17
N SER A 28 48.03 38.25 -9.32
CA SER A 28 47.99 39.66 -9.67
C SER A 28 46.70 40.04 -10.42
N ARG A 29 45.83 40.80 -9.75
CA ARG A 29 44.59 41.32 -10.35
C ARG A 29 44.85 42.12 -11.64
N ASP A 30 45.83 43.03 -11.58
CA ASP A 30 46.08 43.98 -12.68
C ASP A 30 46.58 43.27 -13.93
N GLN A 31 47.36 42.21 -13.76
CA GLN A 31 47.83 41.37 -14.87
C GLN A 31 46.67 40.65 -15.56
N VAL A 32 45.76 40.05 -14.79
CA VAL A 32 44.62 39.29 -15.33
C VAL A 32 43.60 40.21 -16.02
N VAL A 33 43.37 41.39 -15.45
CA VAL A 33 42.49 42.40 -16.06
C VAL A 33 43.09 42.98 -17.35
N ALA A 34 44.40 43.26 -17.38
CA ALA A 34 45.07 43.73 -18.59
C ALA A 34 45.01 42.68 -19.72
N ALA A 35 45.24 41.40 -19.38
CA ALA A 35 45.12 40.29 -20.33
C ALA A 35 43.68 40.12 -20.84
N ALA A 36 42.67 40.32 -19.98
CA ALA A 36 41.26 40.27 -20.36
C ALA A 36 40.93 41.33 -21.42
N ASP A 37 41.42 42.56 -21.25
CA ASP A 37 41.21 43.65 -22.20
C ASP A 37 41.97 43.42 -23.52
N GLU A 38 43.15 42.81 -23.48
CA GLU A 38 43.89 42.40 -24.69
C GLU A 38 43.16 41.27 -25.45
N MET A 39 42.56 40.32 -24.74
CA MET A 39 41.76 39.23 -25.33
C MET A 39 40.51 39.73 -26.04
N LEU A 40 39.84 40.76 -25.51
CA LEU A 40 38.75 41.42 -26.23
C LEU A 40 39.26 42.14 -27.48
N LYS A 41 40.38 42.87 -27.40
CA LYS A 41 40.99 43.57 -28.54
C LYS A 41 41.44 42.63 -29.65
N SER A 42 41.87 41.42 -29.30
CA SER A 42 42.28 40.35 -30.23
C SER A 42 41.11 39.53 -30.80
N GLY A 43 39.86 39.94 -30.54
CA GLY A 43 38.67 39.42 -31.23
C GLY A 43 37.88 38.35 -30.48
N ARG A 44 38.06 38.19 -29.15
CA ARG A 44 37.16 37.36 -28.33
C ARG A 44 35.80 38.03 -28.14
N ALA A 45 34.75 37.23 -28.11
CA ALA A 45 33.37 37.72 -28.01
C ALA A 45 32.98 38.20 -26.60
N ALA A 46 33.54 37.57 -25.57
CA ALA A 46 33.39 37.99 -24.17
C ALA A 46 34.54 37.50 -23.31
N VAL A 47 34.82 38.22 -22.23
CA VAL A 47 35.80 37.86 -21.19
C VAL A 47 35.20 38.07 -19.81
N ARG A 48 35.59 37.21 -18.86
CA ARG A 48 35.17 37.29 -17.46
C ARG A 48 36.38 37.04 -16.56
N VAL A 49 36.58 37.90 -15.57
CA VAL A 49 37.58 37.71 -14.51
C VAL A 49 36.85 37.39 -13.21
N THR A 50 37.15 36.25 -12.60
CA THR A 50 36.69 35.91 -11.25
C THR A 50 37.84 36.00 -10.26
N LYS A 51 37.50 36.34 -9.02
CA LYS A 51 38.39 36.29 -7.87
C LYS A 51 37.96 35.08 -7.04
N GLU A 52 38.87 34.13 -6.90
CA GLU A 52 38.68 32.97 -6.05
C GLU A 52 39.30 33.25 -4.68
N MET A 53 38.51 33.05 -3.63
CA MET A 53 38.98 33.19 -2.25
C MET A 53 38.75 31.86 -1.53
N LEU A 54 39.85 31.22 -1.12
CA LEU A 54 39.77 30.01 -0.31
C LEU A 54 39.37 30.38 1.12
N ASP A 55 38.33 29.75 1.62
CA ASP A 55 37.98 29.77 3.03
C ASP A 55 38.79 28.69 3.79
N PRO A 56 39.74 29.08 4.66
CA PRO A 56 40.64 28.12 5.31
C PRO A 56 39.94 27.21 6.32
N ASP A 57 38.74 27.57 6.81
CA ASP A 57 38.00 26.77 7.80
C ASP A 57 37.16 25.67 7.15
N SER A 58 36.63 25.92 5.94
CA SER A 58 35.78 24.97 5.19
C SER A 58 36.53 24.25 4.05
N GLY A 59 37.64 24.81 3.57
CA GLY A 59 38.36 24.33 2.39
C GLY A 59 37.66 24.64 1.06
N GLU A 60 36.57 25.43 1.09
CA GLU A 60 35.78 25.77 -0.09
C GLU A 60 36.24 27.09 -0.74
N TYR A 61 36.17 27.16 -2.07
CA TYR A 61 36.45 28.40 -2.82
C TYR A 61 35.16 29.21 -3.01
N SER A 62 35.21 30.48 -2.64
CA SER A 62 34.18 31.46 -2.96
C SER A 62 34.60 32.31 -4.16
N SER A 63 33.80 32.23 -5.23
CA SER A 63 34.06 32.95 -6.49
C SER A 63 33.26 34.25 -6.54
N VAL A 64 33.93 35.37 -6.82
CA VAL A 64 33.29 36.67 -7.07
C VAL A 64 33.72 37.20 -8.44
N THR A 65 32.77 37.56 -9.30
CA THR A 65 33.09 38.15 -10.61
C THR A 65 33.56 39.60 -10.42
N VAL A 66 34.78 39.89 -10.88
CA VAL A 66 35.43 41.20 -10.77
C VAL A 66 35.25 42.03 -12.05
N LEU A 67 35.15 41.36 -13.20
CA LEU A 67 35.00 42.00 -14.50
C LEU A 67 34.26 41.06 -15.45
N ASP A 68 33.24 41.55 -16.14
CA ASP A 68 32.53 40.84 -17.21
C ASP A 68 32.29 41.82 -18.35
N LYS A 69 32.84 41.53 -19.54
CA LYS A 69 32.81 42.43 -20.71
C LYS A 69 32.60 41.60 -21.99
N GLY A 70 31.76 42.07 -22.90
CA GLY A 70 31.53 41.46 -24.22
C GLY A 70 30.07 41.32 -24.60
N VAL A 71 29.79 40.71 -25.76
CA VAL A 71 28.42 40.54 -26.27
C VAL A 71 27.73 39.40 -25.51
N ALA A 72 26.86 39.75 -24.55
CA ALA A 72 26.00 38.79 -23.86
C ALA A 72 25.03 38.12 -24.85
N VAL A 73 24.85 36.81 -24.72
CA VAL A 73 23.88 36.05 -25.53
C VAL A 73 22.47 36.58 -25.25
N ALA A 74 21.71 36.91 -26.30
CA ALA A 74 20.30 37.25 -26.19
C ALA A 74 19.54 36.14 -25.44
N ALA A 75 18.69 36.52 -24.49
CA ALA A 75 17.89 35.59 -23.70
C ALA A 75 17.17 34.60 -24.64
N LYS A 76 17.30 33.29 -24.34
CA LYS A 76 16.56 32.25 -25.07
C LYS A 76 15.06 32.58 -24.99
N LYS A 77 14.37 32.52 -26.13
CA LYS A 77 12.90 32.55 -26.16
C LYS A 77 12.35 31.48 -25.20
N PRO A 78 11.34 31.81 -24.39
CA PRO A 78 10.75 30.85 -23.47
C PRO A 78 10.20 29.65 -24.26
N LYS A 79 10.53 28.45 -23.80
CA LYS A 79 9.82 27.24 -24.23
C LYS A 79 8.40 27.34 -23.65
N LEU A 80 7.37 27.24 -24.49
CA LEU A 80 6.01 27.06 -23.98
C LEU A 80 5.95 25.78 -23.13
N ALA A 81 5.21 25.85 -22.02
CA ALA A 81 5.05 24.79 -21.05
C ALA A 81 4.39 23.53 -21.67
N PRO A 82 4.60 22.34 -21.09
CA PRO A 82 3.81 21.16 -21.40
C PRO A 82 2.35 21.35 -20.95
N THR A 83 1.42 20.90 -21.78
CA THR A 83 -0.04 21.00 -21.61
C THR A 83 -0.58 20.03 -20.54
N THR A 84 -0.21 20.16 -19.26
CA THR A 84 -0.70 19.23 -18.22
C THR A 84 -1.24 19.84 -16.93
N ASP A 85 -1.14 21.15 -16.72
CA ASP A 85 -1.89 21.81 -15.64
C ASP A 85 -2.87 22.82 -16.26
N THR A 86 -4.17 22.54 -16.20
CA THR A 86 -5.20 23.54 -16.50
C THR A 86 -5.06 24.67 -15.50
N VAL A 87 -4.52 25.80 -15.93
CA VAL A 87 -4.41 27.00 -15.10
C VAL A 87 -5.83 27.49 -14.81
N CYS A 88 -6.20 27.62 -13.53
CA CYS A 88 -7.47 28.24 -13.17
C CYS A 88 -7.46 29.71 -13.61
N THR A 89 -8.47 30.10 -14.39
CA THR A 89 -8.63 31.45 -14.96
C THR A 89 -9.89 32.15 -14.45
N SER A 90 -10.90 31.37 -14.09
CA SER A 90 -12.19 31.85 -13.56
C SER A 90 -12.50 31.19 -12.21
N PRO A 91 -13.33 31.82 -11.36
CA PRO A 91 -13.75 31.22 -10.09
C PRO A 91 -14.37 29.82 -10.24
N GLN A 92 -15.01 29.54 -11.38
CA GLN A 92 -15.63 28.24 -11.65
C GLN A 92 -14.59 27.11 -11.75
N ASP A 93 -13.36 27.42 -12.19
CA ASP A 93 -12.29 26.44 -12.37
C ASP A 93 -11.85 25.82 -11.03
N LEU A 94 -12.06 26.55 -9.92
CA LEU A 94 -11.77 26.09 -8.55
C LEU A 94 -12.66 24.90 -8.13
N TYR A 95 -13.81 24.71 -8.79
CA TYR A 95 -14.74 23.60 -8.55
C TYR A 95 -14.40 22.36 -9.40
N SER A 96 -13.27 22.33 -10.11
CA SER A 96 -12.80 21.10 -10.75
C SER A 96 -12.23 20.13 -9.71
N ALA A 97 -12.26 18.82 -10.01
CA ALA A 97 -11.70 17.80 -9.12
C ALA A 97 -10.20 18.03 -8.84
N LEU A 98 -9.43 18.39 -9.87
CA LEU A 98 -7.99 18.68 -9.76
C LEU A 98 -7.74 19.93 -8.90
N ALA A 99 -8.53 20.98 -9.07
CA ALA A 99 -8.40 22.19 -8.25
C ALA A 99 -8.72 21.90 -6.78
N ARG A 100 -9.79 21.15 -6.49
CA ARG A 100 -10.10 20.76 -5.10
C ARG A 100 -9.02 19.90 -4.47
N GLU A 101 -8.43 18.95 -5.19
CA GLU A 101 -7.28 18.18 -4.68
C GLU A 101 -6.06 19.08 -4.40
N LYS A 102 -5.81 20.11 -5.24
CA LYS A 102 -4.77 21.11 -4.96
C LYS A 102 -5.13 21.99 -3.76
N ILE A 103 -6.38 22.44 -3.63
CA ILE A 103 -6.87 23.23 -2.48
C ILE A 103 -6.69 22.43 -1.19
N SER A 104 -7.11 21.17 -1.15
CA SER A 104 -6.97 20.29 0.02
C SER A 104 -5.52 20.12 0.47
N ARG A 105 -4.56 20.14 -0.46
CA ARG A 105 -3.11 20.06 -0.15
C ARG A 105 -2.52 21.41 0.26
N LEU A 106 -2.90 22.49 -0.42
CA LEU A 106 -2.34 23.82 -0.18
C LEU A 106 -2.84 24.44 1.13
N LEU A 107 -4.08 24.10 1.53
CA LEU A 107 -4.75 24.56 2.75
C LEU A 107 -4.96 23.43 3.77
N GLU A 108 -4.17 22.35 3.73
CA GLU A 108 -4.36 21.16 4.59
C GLU A 108 -4.51 21.52 6.08
N ASP A 109 -3.58 22.33 6.60
CA ASP A 109 -3.56 22.74 8.01
C ASP A 109 -4.79 23.59 8.38
N TRP A 110 -5.17 24.52 7.51
CA TRP A 110 -6.31 25.40 7.74
C TRP A 110 -7.63 24.62 7.70
N LEU A 111 -7.81 23.75 6.69
CA LEU A 111 -8.99 22.89 6.54
C LEU A 111 -9.13 21.95 7.74
N LYS A 112 -8.01 21.36 8.19
CA LYS A 112 -7.97 20.52 9.38
C LYS A 112 -8.34 21.27 10.66
N LEU A 113 -7.81 22.49 10.84
CA LEU A 113 -8.12 23.33 12.00
C LEU A 113 -9.61 23.71 12.05
N GLN A 114 -10.21 24.02 10.89
CA GLN A 114 -11.64 24.33 10.80
C GLN A 114 -12.52 23.06 10.84
N GLY A 115 -11.94 21.88 10.58
CA GLY A 115 -12.66 20.62 10.49
C GLY A 115 -13.59 20.57 9.28
N VAL A 116 -13.13 21.06 8.12
CA VAL A 116 -13.93 21.21 6.88
C VAL A 116 -13.21 20.67 5.66
N THR A 117 -13.97 20.36 4.62
CA THR A 117 -13.48 19.89 3.32
C THR A 117 -13.24 21.05 2.35
N ALA A 118 -12.54 20.80 1.23
CA ALA A 118 -12.40 21.80 0.17
C ALA A 118 -13.77 22.09 -0.49
N PHE A 119 -14.62 21.07 -0.61
CA PHE A 119 -16.01 21.23 -1.01
C PHE A 119 -16.76 22.21 -0.11
N GLU A 120 -16.69 22.06 1.21
CA GLU A 120 -17.33 22.99 2.15
C GLU A 120 -16.78 24.41 2.03
N LEU A 121 -15.46 24.57 1.91
CA LEU A 121 -14.83 25.89 1.75
C LEU A 121 -15.37 26.62 0.51
N LEU A 122 -15.50 25.92 -0.61
CA LEU A 122 -15.98 26.49 -1.86
C LEU A 122 -17.48 26.81 -1.86
N HIS A 123 -18.27 26.27 -0.93
CA HIS A 123 -19.73 26.43 -0.91
C HIS A 123 -20.28 27.15 0.32
N ARG A 124 -19.43 27.47 1.32
CA ARG A 124 -19.86 28.15 2.56
C ARG A 124 -19.35 29.59 2.64
N PRO A 125 -20.25 30.59 2.61
CA PRO A 125 -19.91 32.00 2.79
C PRO A 125 -19.13 32.29 4.08
N ASP A 126 -19.51 31.64 5.19
CA ASP A 126 -18.87 31.86 6.49
C ASP A 126 -17.42 31.36 6.55
N LEU A 127 -17.06 30.34 5.75
CA LEU A 127 -15.69 29.86 5.64
C LEU A 127 -14.85 30.77 4.76
N ALA A 128 -15.43 31.28 3.66
CA ALA A 128 -14.76 32.25 2.79
C ALA A 128 -14.45 33.57 3.53
N GLU A 129 -15.42 34.12 4.28
CA GLU A 129 -15.19 35.33 5.09
C GLU A 129 -14.06 35.11 6.12
N ARG A 130 -14.00 33.94 6.76
CA ARG A 130 -12.93 33.61 7.71
C ARG A 130 -11.56 33.46 7.04
N LEU A 131 -11.51 32.82 5.88
CA LEU A 131 -10.26 32.62 5.14
C LEU A 131 -9.71 33.96 4.63
N GLU A 132 -10.59 34.82 4.09
CA GLU A 132 -10.25 36.16 3.64
C GLU A 132 -9.77 37.04 4.81
N ALA A 133 -10.47 37.00 5.95
CA ALA A 133 -10.08 37.74 7.15
C ALA A 133 -8.73 37.29 7.74
N SER A 134 -8.29 36.05 7.49
CA SER A 134 -6.99 35.57 7.93
C SER A 134 -5.83 36.23 7.17
N GLY A 135 -6.00 36.57 5.89
CA GLY A 135 -5.03 37.27 5.03
C GLY A 135 -3.73 36.51 4.70
N SER A 136 -3.04 35.97 5.70
CA SER A 136 -1.74 35.28 5.58
C SER A 136 -1.83 33.95 4.83
N GLU A 137 -2.88 33.17 5.06
CA GLU A 137 -3.05 31.84 4.47
C GLU A 137 -3.15 31.92 2.94
N LEU A 138 -3.99 32.83 2.42
CA LEU A 138 -4.13 33.04 0.99
C LEU A 138 -2.84 33.57 0.36
N LEU A 139 -2.11 34.45 1.05
CA LEU A 139 -0.82 34.93 0.55
C LEU A 139 0.21 33.80 0.41
N HIS A 140 0.27 32.88 1.39
CA HIS A 140 1.14 31.71 1.30
C HIS A 140 0.75 30.78 0.15
N VAL A 141 -0.55 30.57 -0.07
CA VAL A 141 -1.05 29.78 -1.20
C VAL A 141 -0.67 30.44 -2.53
N VAL A 142 -0.84 31.77 -2.65
CA VAL A 142 -0.44 32.54 -3.84
C VAL A 142 1.04 32.34 -4.13
N GLN A 143 1.92 32.42 -3.13
CA GLN A 143 3.36 32.22 -3.31
C GLN A 143 3.69 30.79 -3.75
N LYS A 144 3.07 29.78 -3.12
CA LYS A 144 3.25 28.36 -3.48
C LYS A 144 2.84 28.04 -4.92
N LEU A 145 1.91 28.81 -5.50
CA LEU A 145 1.49 28.67 -6.91
C LEU A 145 2.33 29.51 -7.85
N ALA A 146 2.54 30.79 -7.53
CA ALA A 146 3.17 31.76 -8.43
C ALA A 146 4.68 31.52 -8.62
N VAL A 147 5.40 31.05 -7.59
CA VAL A 147 6.85 30.83 -7.68
C VAL A 147 7.21 29.69 -8.66
N PRO A 148 6.65 28.47 -8.52
CA PRO A 148 6.90 27.41 -9.50
C PRO A 148 6.46 27.79 -10.92
N GLU A 149 5.28 28.41 -11.06
CA GLU A 149 4.76 28.82 -12.35
C GLU A 149 5.65 29.89 -13.01
N SER A 150 6.21 30.83 -12.25
CA SER A 150 7.17 31.82 -12.74
C SER A 150 8.46 31.16 -13.24
N HIS A 151 8.98 30.18 -12.50
CA HIS A 151 10.18 29.44 -12.90
C HIS A 151 9.98 28.62 -14.17
N GLU A 152 8.79 28.03 -14.34
CA GLU A 152 8.47 27.19 -15.49
C GLU A 152 8.13 28.01 -16.75
N THR A 153 7.35 29.08 -16.60
CA THR A 153 6.82 29.86 -17.73
C THR A 153 7.69 31.06 -18.10
N GLY A 154 8.58 31.50 -17.19
CA GLY A 154 9.36 32.72 -17.33
C GLY A 154 8.53 34.01 -17.16
N GLN A 155 7.26 33.92 -16.74
CA GLN A 155 6.43 35.09 -16.46
C GLN A 155 6.91 35.81 -15.19
N ALA A 156 6.68 37.11 -15.11
CA ALA A 156 7.05 37.91 -13.95
C ALA A 156 6.27 37.45 -12.70
N LEU A 157 6.99 37.06 -11.65
CA LEU A 157 6.41 36.55 -10.39
C LEU A 157 5.31 37.46 -9.84
N HIS A 158 5.54 38.78 -9.85
CA HIS A 158 4.60 39.75 -9.32
C HIS A 158 3.26 39.76 -10.09
N ASP A 159 3.29 39.57 -11.42
CA ASP A 159 2.08 39.53 -12.23
C ASP A 159 1.29 38.23 -11.98
N LEU A 160 1.98 37.11 -11.80
CA LEU A 160 1.38 35.84 -11.40
C LEU A 160 0.76 35.92 -10.00
N MET A 161 1.45 36.54 -9.04
CA MET A 161 0.91 36.76 -7.70
C MET A 161 -0.38 37.58 -7.76
N ARG A 162 -0.38 38.70 -8.51
CA ARG A 162 -1.58 39.53 -8.71
C ARG A 162 -2.72 38.76 -9.37
N ARG A 163 -2.41 37.90 -10.36
CA ARG A 163 -3.41 37.04 -11.03
C ARG A 163 -4.08 36.08 -10.06
N TRP A 164 -3.29 35.36 -9.26
CA TRP A 164 -3.82 34.42 -8.27
C TRP A 164 -4.62 35.11 -7.16
N THR A 165 -4.11 36.22 -6.61
CA THR A 165 -4.85 37.04 -5.64
C THR A 165 -6.19 37.51 -6.22
N GLY A 166 -6.19 38.08 -7.42
CA GLY A 166 -7.42 38.55 -8.05
C GLY A 166 -8.43 37.44 -8.38
N LEU A 167 -7.97 36.21 -8.62
CA LEU A 167 -8.85 35.05 -8.77
C LEU A 167 -9.50 34.66 -7.45
N PHE A 168 -8.72 34.58 -6.37
CA PHE A 168 -9.20 34.22 -5.04
C PHE A 168 -10.18 35.26 -4.49
N ASP A 169 -9.86 36.55 -4.63
CA ASP A 169 -10.74 37.64 -4.20
C ASP A 169 -12.09 37.60 -4.92
N LYS A 170 -12.09 37.35 -6.24
CA LYS A 170 -13.32 37.18 -7.02
C LYS A 170 -14.15 35.98 -6.57
N ALA A 171 -13.50 34.86 -6.27
CA ALA A 171 -14.17 33.65 -5.81
C ALA A 171 -14.81 33.84 -4.42
N CYS A 172 -14.06 34.39 -3.46
CA CYS A 172 -14.58 34.73 -2.13
C CYS A 172 -15.72 35.75 -2.22
N THR A 173 -15.51 36.85 -2.94
CA THR A 173 -16.51 37.91 -3.11
C THR A 173 -17.82 37.37 -3.68
N ARG A 174 -17.76 36.53 -4.73
CA ARG A 174 -18.95 35.90 -5.32
C ARG A 174 -19.71 35.09 -4.27
N LEU A 175 -19.02 34.16 -3.60
CA LEU A 175 -19.64 33.26 -2.62
C LEU A 175 -20.27 34.02 -1.46
N ILE A 176 -19.59 35.05 -0.95
CA ILE A 176 -20.08 35.90 0.14
C ILE A 176 -21.33 36.67 -0.29
N GLN A 177 -21.31 37.28 -1.49
CA GLN A 177 -22.46 38.02 -2.01
C GLN A 177 -23.67 37.12 -2.25
N ASP A 178 -23.46 35.93 -2.82
CA ASP A 178 -24.54 34.98 -3.11
C ASP A 178 -25.13 34.40 -1.82
N GLY A 179 -24.30 34.20 -0.79
CA GLY A 179 -24.77 33.90 0.57
C GLY A 179 -25.65 35.00 1.16
N ARG A 180 -25.25 36.27 1.04
CA ARG A 180 -26.04 37.42 1.53
C ARG A 180 -27.36 37.62 0.79
N LYS A 181 -27.43 37.21 -0.48
CA LYS A 181 -28.67 37.20 -1.27
C LYS A 181 -29.61 36.05 -0.92
N GLY A 182 -29.17 35.10 -0.09
CA GLY A 182 -29.96 33.91 0.22
C GLY A 182 -30.12 32.95 -0.97
N LEU A 183 -29.10 32.87 -1.84
CA LEU A 183 -29.16 32.01 -3.03
C LEU A 183 -29.27 30.52 -2.68
N PHE A 184 -28.67 30.09 -1.57
CA PHE A 184 -28.62 28.69 -1.16
C PHE A 184 -29.90 28.32 -0.40
N PRO A 185 -30.72 27.38 -0.91
CA PRO A 185 -31.91 26.93 -0.20
C PRO A 185 -31.53 26.13 1.05
N GLU A 186 -32.43 26.12 2.04
CA GLU A 186 -32.32 25.22 3.18
C GLU A 186 -32.59 23.78 2.72
N LEU A 187 -31.71 22.86 3.11
CA LEU A 187 -31.81 21.45 2.78
C LEU A 187 -32.06 20.63 4.05
N THR A 188 -33.18 19.93 4.09
CA THR A 188 -33.57 18.99 5.14
C THR A 188 -33.91 17.64 4.51
N PRO A 189 -33.96 16.54 5.29
CA PRO A 189 -34.40 15.25 4.76
C PRO A 189 -35.79 15.30 4.10
N GLU A 190 -36.70 16.13 4.64
CA GLU A 190 -38.09 16.23 4.18
C GLU A 190 -38.22 16.97 2.84
N ASN A 191 -37.38 17.99 2.60
CA ASN A 191 -37.45 18.82 1.40
C ASN A 191 -36.39 18.45 0.33
N CYS A 192 -35.52 17.49 0.62
CA CYS A 192 -34.35 17.17 -0.21
C CYS A 192 -34.71 16.90 -1.67
N LEU A 193 -35.70 16.05 -1.92
CA LEU A 193 -36.11 15.67 -3.27
C LEU A 193 -36.75 16.84 -4.03
N GLU A 194 -37.55 17.66 -3.35
CA GLU A 194 -38.19 18.85 -3.93
C GLU A 194 -37.14 19.90 -4.35
N VAL A 195 -36.11 20.11 -3.52
CA VAL A 195 -35.01 21.02 -3.85
C VAL A 195 -34.24 20.53 -5.06
N VAL A 196 -33.94 19.22 -5.14
CA VAL A 196 -33.27 18.64 -6.32
C VAL A 196 -34.12 18.78 -7.57
N ASP A 197 -35.43 18.52 -7.48
CA ASP A 197 -36.34 18.63 -8.61
C ASP A 197 -36.41 20.06 -9.15
N ARG A 198 -36.61 21.04 -8.26
CA ARG A 198 -36.67 22.46 -8.58
C ARG A 198 -35.39 22.98 -9.23
N LEU A 199 -34.23 22.47 -8.81
CA LEU A 199 -32.94 22.90 -9.33
C LEU A 199 -32.54 22.19 -10.62
N HIS A 200 -33.27 21.18 -11.10
CA HIS A 200 -32.83 20.39 -12.26
C HIS A 200 -32.56 21.25 -13.50
N ASP A 201 -33.43 22.22 -13.80
CA ASP A 201 -33.31 23.12 -14.95
C ASP A 201 -32.49 24.40 -14.65
N HIS A 202 -31.97 24.55 -13.43
CA HIS A 202 -31.19 25.71 -13.06
C HIS A 202 -29.78 25.67 -13.69
N PRO A 203 -29.32 26.75 -14.37
CA PRO A 203 -28.03 26.75 -15.07
C PRO A 203 -26.83 26.53 -14.14
N GLU A 204 -26.95 26.96 -12.87
CA GLU A 204 -25.92 26.75 -11.83
C GLU A 204 -26.35 25.73 -10.77
N ARG A 205 -27.18 24.74 -11.14
CA ARG A 205 -27.73 23.74 -10.19
C ARG A 205 -26.69 23.11 -9.28
N ALA A 206 -25.50 22.84 -9.80
CA ALA A 206 -24.41 22.24 -9.04
C ALA A 206 -23.88 23.16 -7.93
N TYR A 207 -23.74 24.46 -8.22
CA TYR A 207 -23.29 25.45 -7.26
C TYR A 207 -24.34 25.71 -6.18
N VAL A 208 -25.61 25.87 -6.60
CA VAL A 208 -26.72 26.17 -5.67
C VAL A 208 -27.00 24.97 -4.75
N PHE A 209 -27.09 23.76 -5.30
CA PHE A 209 -27.27 22.54 -4.51
C PHE A 209 -26.06 22.25 -3.63
N GLY A 210 -24.84 22.47 -4.13
CA GLY A 210 -23.62 22.33 -3.33
C GLY A 210 -23.58 23.27 -2.13
N GLY A 211 -24.05 24.51 -2.29
CA GLY A 211 -24.26 25.47 -1.20
C GLY A 211 -25.27 24.98 -0.16
N ALA A 212 -26.42 24.49 -0.61
CA ALA A 212 -27.45 23.90 0.26
C ALA A 212 -26.91 22.71 1.05
N LEU A 213 -26.20 21.80 0.38
CA LEU A 213 -25.57 20.63 0.99
C LEU A 213 -24.47 21.02 1.99
N ALA A 214 -23.59 21.96 1.64
CA ALA A 214 -22.53 22.40 2.54
C ALA A 214 -23.10 23.12 3.77
N ALA A 215 -24.26 23.76 3.66
CA ALA A 215 -24.96 24.38 4.78
C ALA A 215 -25.43 23.34 5.82
N THR A 216 -25.83 22.13 5.42
CA THR A 216 -26.25 21.07 6.36
C THR A 216 -25.08 20.54 7.21
N LEU A 217 -23.85 20.66 6.70
CA LEU A 217 -22.63 20.28 7.40
C LEU A 217 -22.13 21.37 8.37
N LYS A 218 -22.77 22.54 8.40
CA LYS A 218 -22.37 23.66 9.26
C LYS A 218 -22.44 23.26 10.74
N GLY A 219 -21.35 23.53 11.46
CA GLY A 219 -21.22 23.20 12.88
C GLY A 219 -20.73 21.78 13.17
N GLN A 220 -20.77 20.89 12.17
CA GLN A 220 -20.23 19.54 12.30
C GLN A 220 -18.71 19.56 12.06
N ARG A 221 -17.92 19.05 13.01
CA ARG A 221 -16.45 18.92 12.86
C ARG A 221 -15.97 17.49 12.66
N ARG A 222 -16.74 16.51 13.13
CA ARG A 222 -16.38 15.09 13.07
C ARG A 222 -16.73 14.50 11.71
N PRO A 223 -15.78 13.85 11.00
CA PRO A 223 -16.06 13.19 9.73
C PRO A 223 -17.22 12.19 9.78
N SER A 224 -17.35 11.43 10.85
CA SER A 224 -18.44 10.47 11.10
C SER A 224 -19.83 11.10 10.96
N VAL A 225 -20.07 12.21 11.66
CA VAL A 225 -21.37 12.92 11.66
C VAL A 225 -21.66 13.51 10.28
N LYS A 226 -20.62 14.01 9.58
CA LYS A 226 -20.77 14.52 8.22
C LYS A 226 -21.13 13.41 7.24
N LEU A 227 -20.43 12.28 7.32
CA LEU A 227 -20.69 11.11 6.50
C LEU A 227 -22.09 10.55 6.76
N GLU A 228 -22.57 10.55 8.00
CA GLU A 228 -23.94 10.18 8.34
C GLU A 228 -24.96 11.14 7.70
N THR A 229 -24.76 12.45 7.84
CA THR A 229 -25.63 13.48 7.25
C THR A 229 -25.70 13.36 5.72
N LEU A 230 -24.55 13.18 5.06
CA LEU A 230 -24.47 13.00 3.61
C LEU A 230 -25.13 11.69 3.16
N LEU A 231 -25.00 10.63 3.95
CA LEU A 231 -25.60 9.32 3.67
C LEU A 231 -27.14 9.38 3.69
N ILE A 232 -27.73 10.16 4.59
CA ILE A 232 -29.19 10.35 4.65
C ILE A 232 -29.69 10.94 3.33
N HIS A 233 -29.08 12.04 2.86
CA HIS A 233 -29.45 12.65 1.59
C HIS A 233 -29.16 11.74 0.39
N ALA A 234 -28.01 11.06 0.38
CA ALA A 234 -27.65 10.11 -0.66
C ALA A 234 -28.65 8.95 -0.76
N GLY A 235 -29.11 8.41 0.38
CA GLY A 235 -30.08 7.34 0.44
C GLY A 235 -31.46 7.75 -0.10
N LEU A 236 -31.94 8.93 0.28
CA LEU A 236 -33.19 9.50 -0.23
C LEU A 236 -33.16 9.68 -1.75
N ILE A 237 -32.08 10.29 -2.26
CA ILE A 237 -31.92 10.51 -3.70
C ILE A 237 -31.78 9.18 -4.43
N ASN A 238 -30.96 8.26 -3.92
CA ASN A 238 -30.77 6.95 -4.55
C ASN A 238 -32.08 6.17 -4.72
N ALA A 239 -32.94 6.17 -3.69
CA ALA A 239 -34.26 5.54 -3.79
C ALA A 239 -35.18 6.23 -4.82
N TRP A 240 -35.01 7.53 -5.00
CA TRP A 240 -35.79 8.33 -5.97
C TRP A 240 -35.33 8.13 -7.43
N LEU A 241 -34.05 7.79 -7.65
CA LEU A 241 -33.47 7.60 -8.99
C LEU A 241 -34.11 6.45 -9.78
N ASP A 242 -34.74 5.47 -9.12
CA ASP A 242 -35.43 4.38 -9.82
C ASP A 242 -36.61 4.89 -10.65
N ALA A 243 -37.25 5.98 -10.22
CA ALA A 243 -38.32 6.66 -10.95
C ALA A 243 -37.84 7.90 -11.73
N HIS A 244 -36.74 8.53 -11.30
CA HIS A 244 -36.24 9.80 -11.86
C HIS A 244 -34.73 9.73 -12.15
N PRO A 245 -34.30 8.93 -13.15
CA PRO A 245 -32.89 8.70 -13.44
C PRO A 245 -32.14 9.99 -13.84
N GLU A 246 -32.81 10.97 -14.42
CA GLU A 246 -32.25 12.26 -14.82
C GLU A 246 -31.79 13.14 -13.63
N ARG A 247 -32.12 12.73 -12.39
CA ARG A 247 -31.75 13.42 -11.15
C ARG A 247 -30.43 12.92 -10.56
N GLU A 248 -29.72 12.03 -11.25
CA GLU A 248 -28.43 11.43 -10.83
C GLU A 248 -27.35 12.48 -10.49
N TRP A 249 -27.38 13.63 -11.16
CA TRP A 249 -26.42 14.73 -10.93
C TRP A 249 -26.34 15.17 -9.46
N ALA A 250 -27.44 15.06 -8.69
CA ALA A 250 -27.45 15.44 -7.28
C ALA A 250 -26.67 14.43 -6.41
N LEU A 251 -26.76 13.14 -6.74
CA LEU A 251 -25.99 12.11 -6.05
C LEU A 251 -24.49 12.24 -6.35
N GLN A 252 -24.14 12.56 -7.60
CA GLN A 252 -22.76 12.86 -8.00
C GLN A 252 -22.18 14.06 -7.24
N LEU A 253 -22.99 15.06 -6.90
CA LEU A 253 -22.55 16.18 -6.08
C LEU A 253 -22.36 15.82 -4.61
N ILE A 254 -23.20 14.95 -4.05
CA ILE A 254 -23.01 14.42 -2.69
C ILE A 254 -21.74 13.58 -2.60
N GLU A 255 -21.42 12.84 -3.67
CA GLU A 255 -20.22 12.00 -3.72
C GLU A 255 -18.93 12.81 -3.54
N ILE A 256 -18.88 14.06 -3.99
CA ILE A 256 -17.67 14.91 -3.91
C ILE A 256 -17.16 15.08 -2.46
N PRO A 257 -17.93 15.65 -1.52
CA PRO A 257 -17.49 15.76 -0.14
C PRO A 257 -17.29 14.40 0.52
N VAL A 258 -18.02 13.34 0.12
CA VAL A 258 -17.80 11.98 0.61
C VAL A 258 -16.39 11.50 0.22
N VAL A 259 -15.98 11.65 -1.04
CA VAL A 259 -14.64 11.32 -1.51
C VAL A 259 -13.57 12.09 -0.72
N GLU A 260 -13.78 13.39 -0.49
CA GLU A 260 -12.85 14.22 0.27
C GLU A 260 -12.74 13.75 1.75
N LEU A 261 -13.86 13.40 2.38
CA LEU A 261 -13.91 12.86 3.74
C LEU A 261 -13.24 11.49 3.83
N PHE A 262 -13.44 10.60 2.85
CA PHE A 262 -12.74 9.31 2.82
C PHE A 262 -11.24 9.45 2.50
N ALA A 263 -10.82 10.50 1.79
CA ALA A 263 -9.41 10.78 1.54
C ALA A 263 -8.68 11.34 2.78
N ALA A 264 -9.40 12.01 3.69
CA ALA A 264 -8.83 12.61 4.88
C ALA A 264 -8.23 11.55 5.83
N ARG A 265 -7.04 11.83 6.36
CA ARG A 265 -6.38 10.97 7.35
C ARG A 265 -7.19 10.94 8.64
N GLY A 266 -7.39 9.75 9.21
CA GLY A 266 -8.12 9.57 10.47
C GLY A 266 -9.65 9.56 10.34
N SER A 267 -10.21 9.86 9.16
CA SER A 267 -11.67 9.81 8.94
C SER A 267 -12.25 8.42 9.23
N LEU A 268 -11.57 7.36 8.76
CA LEU A 268 -11.99 5.98 9.01
C LEU A 268 -11.97 5.63 10.51
N ASN A 269 -10.94 6.09 11.24
CA ASN A 269 -10.85 5.88 12.69
C ASN A 269 -11.98 6.63 13.43
N ASP A 270 -12.33 7.84 12.99
CA ASP A 270 -13.45 8.59 13.60
C ASP A 270 -14.81 7.90 13.34
N VAL A 271 -15.01 7.30 12.17
CA VAL A 271 -16.23 6.54 11.83
C VAL A 271 -16.34 5.26 12.67
N LEU A 272 -15.21 4.57 12.89
CA LEU A 272 -15.19 3.33 13.66
C LEU A 272 -15.14 3.54 15.17
N GLY A 273 -14.67 4.71 15.61
CA GLY A 273 -14.51 5.04 17.03
C GLY A 273 -13.27 4.44 17.69
N GLU A 274 -12.40 3.77 16.93
CA GLU A 274 -11.16 3.16 17.39
C GLU A 274 -9.98 3.45 16.46
N GLU A 275 -8.77 3.49 17.01
CA GLU A 275 -7.56 3.61 16.19
C GLU A 275 -7.21 2.27 15.55
N MET A 276 -7.34 2.23 14.22
CA MET A 276 -6.94 1.04 13.47
C MET A 276 -5.48 1.08 13.04
N ASP A 277 -4.86 -0.10 13.03
CA ASP A 277 -3.64 -0.32 12.26
C ASP A 277 -3.92 -0.20 10.74
N LEU A 278 -2.85 -0.04 9.96
CA LEU A 278 -2.96 0.14 8.51
C LEU A 278 -3.60 -1.08 7.84
N GLY A 279 -3.30 -2.29 8.33
CA GLY A 279 -3.86 -3.53 7.83
C GLY A 279 -5.39 -3.55 7.97
N GLY A 280 -5.90 -3.27 9.16
CA GLY A 280 -7.33 -3.19 9.45
C GLY A 280 -8.04 -2.13 8.59
N ALA A 281 -7.45 -0.94 8.46
CA ALA A 281 -7.98 0.10 7.58
C ALA A 281 -8.06 -0.36 6.11
N MET A 282 -7.03 -1.06 5.60
CA MET A 282 -7.02 -1.63 4.25
C MET A 282 -8.06 -2.74 4.08
N MET A 283 -8.31 -3.57 5.09
CA MET A 283 -9.34 -4.60 5.04
C MET A 283 -10.73 -3.98 4.88
N ILE A 284 -11.04 -2.94 5.64
CA ILE A 284 -12.32 -2.22 5.55
C ILE A 284 -12.47 -1.54 4.19
N MET A 285 -11.43 -0.85 3.71
CA MET A 285 -11.43 -0.23 2.38
C MET A 285 -11.62 -1.27 1.27
N THR A 286 -10.99 -2.45 1.40
CA THR A 286 -11.15 -3.56 0.44
C THR A 286 -12.58 -4.07 0.46
N ARG A 287 -13.18 -4.26 1.64
CA ARG A 287 -14.59 -4.64 1.78
C ARG A 287 -15.52 -3.59 1.18
N LEU A 288 -15.23 -2.30 1.40
CA LEU A 288 -16.02 -1.18 0.89
C LEU A 288 -15.98 -1.09 -0.64
N ALA A 289 -14.82 -1.32 -1.26
CA ALA A 289 -14.64 -1.22 -2.70
C ALA A 289 -14.98 -2.48 -3.50
N ALA A 290 -14.80 -3.67 -2.90
CA ALA A 290 -14.90 -4.97 -3.57
C ALA A 290 -15.82 -5.94 -2.81
N GLY A 291 -16.96 -5.44 -2.30
CA GLY A 291 -17.87 -6.22 -1.46
C GLY A 291 -18.35 -7.52 -2.09
N ARG A 292 -18.63 -7.53 -3.40
CA ARG A 292 -19.12 -8.72 -4.13
C ARG A 292 -18.09 -9.84 -4.13
N GLU A 293 -16.86 -9.51 -4.49
CA GLU A 293 -15.74 -10.46 -4.57
C GLU A 293 -15.39 -10.98 -3.18
N VAL A 294 -15.35 -10.09 -2.18
CA VAL A 294 -15.08 -10.46 -0.79
C VAL A 294 -16.15 -11.44 -0.27
N ASP A 295 -17.44 -11.20 -0.56
CA ASP A 295 -18.52 -12.11 -0.15
C ASP A 295 -18.43 -13.49 -0.79
N LEU A 296 -18.04 -13.56 -2.07
CA LEU A 296 -17.84 -14.84 -2.74
C LEU A 296 -16.68 -15.63 -2.13
N ILE A 297 -15.57 -14.96 -1.83
CA ILE A 297 -14.40 -15.60 -1.22
C ILE A 297 -14.69 -16.00 0.22
N ALA A 298 -15.37 -15.17 1.00
CA ALA A 298 -15.72 -15.44 2.40
C ALA A 298 -16.56 -16.72 2.59
N ARG A 299 -17.32 -17.14 1.57
CA ARG A 299 -18.06 -18.42 1.58
C ARG A 299 -17.14 -19.65 1.51
N ALA A 300 -15.96 -19.50 0.92
CA ALA A 300 -14.99 -20.59 0.72
C ALA A 300 -13.83 -20.55 1.73
N ASP A 301 -13.43 -19.36 2.19
CA ASP A 301 -12.32 -19.18 3.13
C ASP A 301 -12.79 -18.46 4.40
N ALA A 302 -12.80 -19.20 5.52
CA ALA A 302 -13.22 -18.70 6.83
C ALA A 302 -12.33 -17.56 7.36
N ARG A 303 -11.07 -17.45 6.92
CA ARG A 303 -10.18 -16.35 7.31
C ARG A 303 -10.67 -15.03 6.73
N VAL A 304 -11.14 -15.05 5.48
CA VAL A 304 -11.71 -13.87 4.83
C VAL A 304 -12.98 -13.45 5.56
N ALA A 305 -13.90 -14.39 5.84
CA ALA A 305 -15.09 -14.08 6.63
C ALA A 305 -14.79 -13.44 7.99
N ARG A 306 -13.73 -13.89 8.68
CA ARG A 306 -13.30 -13.34 9.98
C ARG A 306 -12.67 -11.95 9.86
N LEU A 307 -11.82 -11.73 8.86
CA LEU A 307 -11.03 -10.49 8.72
C LEU A 307 -11.74 -9.39 7.93
N THR A 308 -12.76 -9.73 7.14
CA THR A 308 -13.64 -8.77 6.43
C THR A 308 -15.10 -8.99 6.82
N PRO A 309 -15.48 -8.73 8.08
CA PRO A 309 -16.88 -8.82 8.46
C PRO A 309 -17.75 -7.84 7.64
N PRO A 310 -19.05 -8.13 7.48
CA PRO A 310 -19.99 -7.20 6.85
C PRO A 310 -19.95 -5.82 7.51
N LEU A 311 -19.96 -4.77 6.70
CA LEU A 311 -19.98 -3.39 7.18
C LEU A 311 -21.39 -3.01 7.65
N SER A 312 -21.46 -2.25 8.74
CA SER A 312 -22.72 -1.76 9.31
C SER A 312 -22.69 -0.24 9.49
N GLY A 313 -23.84 0.34 9.85
CA GLY A 313 -23.99 1.78 10.08
C GLY A 313 -23.60 2.61 8.84
N VAL A 314 -22.84 3.68 9.07
CA VAL A 314 -22.43 4.63 8.02
C VAL A 314 -21.64 3.92 6.90
N LEU A 315 -20.67 3.07 7.25
CA LEU A 315 -19.87 2.34 6.25
C LEU A 315 -20.70 1.33 5.47
N GLY A 316 -21.68 0.69 6.12
CA GLY A 316 -22.63 -0.22 5.46
C GLY A 316 -23.46 0.50 4.39
N GLY A 317 -23.99 1.68 4.71
CA GLY A 317 -24.76 2.47 3.73
C GLY A 317 -23.94 2.90 2.51
N TYR A 318 -22.69 3.36 2.71
CA TYR A 318 -21.80 3.67 1.58
C TYR A 318 -21.41 2.43 0.78
N HIS A 319 -21.19 1.30 1.46
CA HIS A 319 -20.93 0.02 0.81
C HIS A 319 -22.09 -0.39 -0.09
N ASP A 320 -23.34 -0.26 0.35
CA ASP A 320 -24.52 -0.58 -0.45
C ASP A 320 -24.64 0.35 -1.68
N LEU A 321 -24.35 1.65 -1.52
CA LEU A 321 -24.33 2.59 -2.63
C LEU A 321 -23.24 2.25 -3.67
N ILE A 322 -22.05 1.85 -3.22
CA ILE A 322 -20.96 1.40 -4.12
C ILE A 322 -21.35 0.10 -4.83
N LEU A 323 -21.91 -0.87 -4.11
CA LEU A 323 -22.36 -2.15 -4.67
C LEU A 323 -23.41 -1.96 -5.77
N ASN A 324 -24.26 -0.95 -5.63
CA ASN A 324 -25.27 -0.58 -6.62
C ASN A 324 -24.73 0.35 -7.73
N SER A 325 -23.40 0.53 -7.81
CA SER A 325 -22.73 1.38 -8.82
C SER A 325 -23.15 2.85 -8.80
N ARG A 326 -23.59 3.36 -7.65
CA ARG A 326 -24.09 4.72 -7.47
C ARG A 326 -23.01 5.74 -7.09
N LEU A 327 -21.88 5.25 -6.56
CA LEU A 327 -20.73 6.07 -6.15
C LEU A 327 -19.44 5.59 -6.84
N PRO A 328 -19.32 5.78 -8.18
CA PRO A 328 -18.18 5.29 -8.94
C PRO A 328 -16.86 6.02 -8.63
N HIS A 329 -16.91 7.31 -8.29
CA HIS A 329 -15.71 8.08 -7.95
C HIS A 329 -15.15 7.64 -6.60
N LEU A 330 -16.01 7.42 -5.60
CA LEU A 330 -15.63 6.89 -4.30
C LEU A 330 -14.96 5.53 -4.43
N SER A 331 -15.58 4.61 -5.17
CA SER A 331 -14.99 3.30 -5.47
C SER A 331 -13.59 3.44 -6.08
N TYR A 332 -13.43 4.26 -7.12
CA TYR A 332 -12.15 4.51 -7.77
C TYR A 332 -11.09 5.10 -6.82
N HIS A 333 -11.47 6.09 -6.01
CA HIS A 333 -10.56 6.73 -5.06
C HIS A 333 -10.12 5.78 -3.95
N ILE A 334 -11.01 4.90 -3.46
CA ILE A 334 -10.65 3.86 -2.50
C ILE A 334 -9.66 2.87 -3.13
N SER A 335 -9.90 2.39 -4.35
CA SER A 335 -8.97 1.50 -5.05
C SER A 335 -7.60 2.14 -5.28
N LYS A 336 -7.56 3.41 -5.71
CA LYS A 336 -6.31 4.17 -5.87
C LYS A 336 -5.56 4.29 -4.55
N ARG A 337 -6.26 4.59 -3.46
CA ARG A 337 -5.69 4.69 -2.11
C ARG A 337 -5.15 3.34 -1.62
N LEU A 338 -5.88 2.25 -1.83
CA LEU A 338 -5.43 0.89 -1.50
C LEU A 338 -4.10 0.57 -2.19
N MET A 339 -3.97 0.89 -3.48
CA MET A 339 -2.71 0.69 -4.21
C MET A 339 -1.55 1.54 -3.68
N GLN A 340 -1.82 2.79 -3.29
CA GLN A 340 -0.80 3.66 -2.68
C GLN A 340 -0.35 3.13 -1.31
N GLU A 341 -1.28 2.68 -0.47
CA GLU A 341 -0.96 2.11 0.84
C GLU A 341 -0.26 0.76 0.74
N LEU A 342 -0.61 -0.05 -0.27
CA LEU A 342 0.07 -1.31 -0.57
C LEU A 342 1.54 -1.08 -0.96
N LYS A 343 1.83 -0.03 -1.71
CA LYS A 343 3.21 0.38 -2.06
C LYS A 343 3.94 1.13 -0.94
N SER A 344 3.24 1.52 0.14
CA SER A 344 3.81 2.28 1.26
C SER A 344 4.88 1.50 2.03
N PRO A 345 5.92 2.16 2.59
CA PRO A 345 6.88 1.52 3.48
C PRO A 345 6.26 1.02 4.80
N ARG A 346 5.14 1.59 5.27
CA ARG A 346 4.54 1.34 6.59
C ARG A 346 4.15 -0.13 6.80
N ARG A 347 4.37 -0.64 8.02
CA ARG A 347 3.92 -1.97 8.49
C ARG A 347 2.38 -2.03 8.51
N LEU A 348 1.80 -3.18 8.17
CA LEU A 348 0.35 -3.38 8.26
C LEU A 348 -0.08 -3.55 9.71
N ARG A 349 0.59 -4.43 10.47
CA ARG A 349 0.36 -4.62 11.90
C ARG A 349 1.69 -4.62 12.67
N PRO A 350 2.15 -3.44 13.14
CA PRO A 350 3.43 -3.33 13.84
C PRO A 350 3.58 -4.25 15.06
N ASN A 351 2.47 -4.50 15.77
CA ASN A 351 2.45 -5.23 17.04
C ASN A 351 2.03 -6.70 16.91
N ASP A 352 1.73 -7.18 15.70
CA ASP A 352 1.22 -8.53 15.44
C ASP A 352 1.76 -9.07 14.10
N PRO A 353 2.99 -9.62 14.07
CA PRO A 353 3.60 -10.15 12.85
C PRO A 353 2.81 -11.28 12.21
N MET A 354 2.20 -12.14 13.03
CA MET A 354 1.41 -13.27 12.56
C MET A 354 0.14 -12.79 11.85
N GLY A 355 -0.58 -11.83 12.45
CA GLY A 355 -1.71 -11.19 11.80
C GLY A 355 -1.33 -10.34 10.61
N GLU A 356 -0.12 -9.77 10.56
CA GLU A 356 0.37 -9.06 9.36
C GLU A 356 0.54 -10.00 8.16
N ILE A 357 1.07 -11.21 8.36
CA ILE A 357 1.16 -12.23 7.31
C ILE A 357 -0.24 -12.61 6.81
N GLU A 358 -1.18 -12.84 7.74
CA GLU A 358 -2.54 -13.25 7.41
C GLU A 358 -3.31 -12.14 6.67
N ILE A 359 -3.27 -10.90 7.16
CA ILE A 359 -3.90 -9.76 6.49
C ILE A 359 -3.32 -9.57 5.09
N LEU A 360 -2.00 -9.66 4.92
CA LEU A 360 -1.40 -9.51 3.59
C LEU A 360 -1.93 -10.56 2.62
N ARG A 361 -2.08 -11.82 3.07
CA ARG A 361 -2.62 -12.90 2.24
C ARG A 361 -4.07 -12.66 1.86
N VAL A 362 -4.90 -12.26 2.82
CA VAL A 362 -6.33 -11.99 2.54
C VAL A 362 -6.49 -10.79 1.63
N LEU A 363 -5.74 -9.70 1.85
CA LEU A 363 -5.71 -8.56 0.94
C LEU A 363 -5.32 -8.99 -0.48
N ALA A 364 -4.28 -9.82 -0.62
CA ALA A 364 -3.86 -10.33 -1.92
C ALA A 364 -4.96 -11.11 -2.62
N LEU A 365 -5.66 -11.99 -1.90
CA LEU A 365 -6.76 -12.78 -2.46
C LEU A 365 -7.93 -11.89 -2.90
N CYS A 366 -8.40 -10.99 -2.04
CA CYS A 366 -9.55 -10.13 -2.31
C CYS A 366 -9.27 -9.09 -3.39
N MET A 367 -8.11 -8.42 -3.34
CA MET A 367 -7.76 -7.39 -4.32
C MET A 367 -7.50 -7.99 -5.70
N THR A 368 -6.86 -9.16 -5.78
CA THR A 368 -6.64 -9.85 -7.07
C THR A 368 -7.97 -10.28 -7.69
N ALA A 369 -8.91 -10.77 -6.88
CA ALA A 369 -10.25 -11.11 -7.35
C ALA A 369 -11.03 -9.87 -7.84
N ALA A 370 -10.84 -8.73 -7.18
CA ALA A 370 -11.44 -7.44 -7.56
C ALA A 370 -10.80 -6.79 -8.80
N GLY A 371 -9.65 -7.30 -9.27
CA GLY A 371 -8.97 -6.79 -10.46
C GLY A 371 -9.83 -6.96 -11.72
N ARG A 372 -10.13 -5.84 -12.39
CA ARG A 372 -11.08 -5.79 -13.52
C ARG A 372 -10.51 -6.38 -14.80
N ASP A 373 -9.23 -6.15 -15.05
CA ASP A 373 -8.49 -6.59 -16.23
C ASP A 373 -7.16 -7.26 -15.83
N GLU A 374 -6.50 -7.90 -16.79
CA GLU A 374 -5.26 -8.63 -16.59
C GLU A 374 -4.12 -7.70 -16.12
N SER A 375 -4.01 -6.50 -16.71
CA SER A 375 -2.99 -5.51 -16.34
C SER A 375 -3.12 -5.07 -14.87
N GLN A 376 -4.34 -4.84 -14.38
CA GLN A 376 -4.58 -4.49 -12.99
C GLN A 376 -4.24 -5.65 -12.05
N ARG A 377 -4.54 -6.89 -12.45
CA ARG A 377 -4.19 -8.08 -11.64
C ARG A 377 -2.68 -8.27 -11.56
N ASP A 378 -1.97 -7.99 -12.65
CA ASP A 378 -0.51 -8.02 -12.69
C ASP A 378 0.10 -6.93 -11.79
N ASP A 379 -0.38 -5.69 -11.90
CA ASP A 379 0.04 -4.56 -11.06
C ASP A 379 -0.19 -4.83 -9.56
N ILE A 380 -1.33 -5.44 -9.23
CA ILE A 380 -1.67 -5.86 -7.86
C ILE A 380 -0.70 -6.95 -7.40
N THR A 381 -0.47 -7.98 -8.22
CA THR A 381 0.44 -9.09 -7.91
C THR A 381 1.87 -8.60 -7.68
N GLU A 382 2.36 -7.69 -8.52
CA GLU A 382 3.68 -7.07 -8.37
C GLU A 382 3.76 -6.27 -7.07
N ALA A 383 2.75 -5.44 -6.77
CA ALA A 383 2.72 -4.66 -5.54
C ALA A 383 2.72 -5.56 -4.27
N PHE A 384 2.02 -6.71 -4.31
CA PHE A 384 2.07 -7.70 -3.24
C PHE A 384 3.44 -8.39 -3.14
N ALA A 385 4.06 -8.74 -4.26
CA ALA A 385 5.41 -9.33 -4.27
C ALA A 385 6.45 -8.36 -3.68
N ASP A 386 6.38 -7.07 -4.04
CA ASP A 386 7.24 -6.03 -3.46
C ASP A 386 7.01 -5.86 -1.97
N ARG A 387 5.75 -5.89 -1.52
CA ARG A 387 5.44 -5.79 -0.09
C ARG A 387 5.87 -7.02 0.70
N SER A 388 5.68 -8.22 0.14
CA SER A 388 6.12 -9.49 0.75
C SER A 388 7.63 -9.56 0.94
N ARG A 389 8.43 -8.81 0.17
CA ARG A 389 9.89 -8.69 0.38
C ARG A 389 10.24 -8.22 1.80
N LYS A 390 9.39 -7.40 2.42
CA LYS A 390 9.60 -6.94 3.80
C LYS A 390 9.37 -8.03 4.84
N LEU A 391 8.51 -9.02 4.55
CA LEU A 391 8.21 -10.12 5.47
C LEU A 391 9.36 -11.14 5.55
N VAL A 392 10.36 -11.04 4.67
CA VAL A 392 11.56 -11.89 4.67
C VAL A 392 12.83 -11.13 5.08
N SER A 393 12.69 -9.89 5.56
CA SER A 393 13.79 -9.11 6.11
C SER A 393 14.22 -9.66 7.48
N ALA A 394 15.50 -9.51 7.83
CA ALA A 394 16.02 -9.97 9.11
C ALA A 394 15.25 -9.37 10.31
N ASP A 395 14.92 -8.08 10.24
CA ASP A 395 14.16 -7.38 11.29
C ASP A 395 12.76 -7.97 11.49
N PHE A 396 12.05 -8.26 10.38
CA PHE A 396 10.72 -8.86 10.47
C PHE A 396 10.79 -10.29 11.02
N ILE A 397 11.73 -11.11 10.54
CA ILE A 397 11.92 -12.48 11.02
C ILE A 397 12.28 -12.50 12.50
N THR A 398 13.14 -11.58 12.94
CA THR A 398 13.49 -11.46 14.37
C THR A 398 12.24 -11.17 15.21
N ASN A 399 11.42 -10.21 14.79
CA ASN A 399 10.17 -9.88 15.49
C ASN A 399 9.14 -11.03 15.45
N LEU A 400 9.04 -11.73 14.30
CA LEU A 400 8.16 -12.89 14.14
C LEU A 400 8.53 -14.04 15.09
N LEU A 401 9.83 -14.23 15.34
CA LEU A 401 10.35 -15.31 16.18
C LEU A 401 10.52 -14.94 17.65
N GLU A 402 10.51 -13.64 18.00
CA GLU A 402 10.77 -13.14 19.35
C GLU A 402 9.86 -13.75 20.42
N THR A 403 8.58 -13.96 20.09
CA THR A 403 7.60 -14.52 21.02
C THR A 403 7.45 -16.03 20.93
N ALA A 404 8.32 -16.74 20.20
CA ALA A 404 8.28 -18.20 20.11
C ALA A 404 8.97 -18.81 21.34
N GLU A 405 8.27 -19.71 22.05
CA GLU A 405 8.79 -20.33 23.28
C GLU A 405 9.72 -21.51 22.97
N THR A 406 9.55 -22.13 21.78
CA THR A 406 10.27 -23.35 21.41
C THR A 406 10.82 -23.29 19.98
N PRO A 407 11.92 -24.01 19.68
CA PRO A 407 12.41 -24.14 18.31
C PRO A 407 11.38 -24.76 17.35
N ALA A 408 10.50 -25.62 17.84
CA ALA A 408 9.40 -26.18 17.05
C ALA A 408 8.40 -25.09 16.63
N GLU A 409 8.06 -24.19 17.54
CA GLU A 409 7.21 -23.04 17.26
C GLU A 409 7.87 -22.04 16.29
N GLU A 410 9.18 -21.81 16.43
CA GLU A 410 9.93 -20.99 15.46
C GLU A 410 9.79 -21.56 14.04
N ALA A 411 9.94 -22.88 13.88
CA ALA A 411 9.77 -23.56 12.60
C ALA A 411 8.32 -23.43 12.09
N ASP A 412 7.32 -23.65 12.95
CA ASP A 412 5.90 -23.54 12.57
C ASP A 412 5.51 -22.15 12.08
N ARG A 413 6.06 -21.09 12.70
CA ARG A 413 5.84 -19.70 12.28
C ARG A 413 6.48 -19.41 10.92
N LEU A 414 7.67 -19.96 10.64
CA LEU A 414 8.32 -19.83 9.34
C LEU A 414 7.64 -20.66 8.25
N ILE A 415 7.07 -21.83 8.58
CA ILE A 415 6.22 -22.60 7.68
C ILE A 415 4.98 -21.78 7.33
N TRP A 416 4.32 -21.17 8.33
CA TRP A 416 3.19 -20.26 8.10
C TRP A 416 3.55 -19.08 7.19
N LEU A 417 4.73 -18.48 7.38
CA LEU A 417 5.25 -17.46 6.48
C LEU A 417 5.35 -17.99 5.04
N CYS A 418 5.98 -19.15 4.84
CA CYS A 418 6.15 -19.78 3.53
C CYS A 418 4.82 -20.04 2.81
N GLU A 419 3.80 -20.52 3.53
CA GLU A 419 2.45 -20.79 3.00
C GLU A 419 1.77 -19.52 2.47
N ASN A 420 2.08 -18.36 3.04
CA ASN A 420 1.41 -17.09 2.75
C ASN A 420 2.25 -16.12 1.90
N MET A 421 3.45 -16.53 1.44
CA MET A 421 4.31 -15.69 0.60
C MET A 421 3.82 -15.55 -0.84
N VAL A 422 3.91 -14.32 -1.35
CA VAL A 422 3.67 -13.96 -2.75
C VAL A 422 5.02 -13.73 -3.45
N GLY A 423 5.18 -14.33 -4.64
CA GLY A 423 6.39 -14.22 -5.46
C GLY A 423 7.44 -15.30 -5.18
N ALA A 424 8.01 -15.89 -6.25
CA ALA A 424 8.97 -16.99 -6.15
C ALA A 424 10.27 -16.61 -5.44
N ALA A 425 10.77 -15.37 -5.62
CA ALA A 425 11.97 -14.91 -4.93
C ALA A 425 11.77 -14.78 -3.41
N ASN A 426 10.60 -14.30 -2.97
CA ASN A 426 10.27 -14.18 -1.56
C ASN A 426 10.08 -15.56 -0.92
N LYS A 427 9.41 -16.49 -1.61
CA LYS A 427 9.31 -17.89 -1.18
C LYS A 427 10.68 -18.54 -0.97
N ARG A 428 11.61 -18.34 -1.91
CA ARG A 428 13.01 -18.79 -1.77
C ARG A 428 13.71 -18.21 -0.54
N GLN A 429 13.49 -16.94 -0.25
CA GLN A 429 14.11 -16.32 0.92
C GLN A 429 13.50 -16.81 2.24
N ALA A 430 12.18 -16.99 2.29
CA ALA A 430 11.51 -17.59 3.44
C ALA A 430 11.96 -19.05 3.67
N ALA A 431 12.11 -19.84 2.60
CA ALA A 431 12.60 -21.21 2.66
C ALA A 431 14.02 -21.29 3.24
N ARG A 432 14.91 -20.34 2.90
CA ARG A 432 16.26 -20.26 3.47
C ARG A 432 16.24 -20.03 4.98
N TRP A 433 15.37 -19.15 5.49
CA TRP A 433 15.20 -18.96 6.92
C TRP A 433 14.70 -20.24 7.61
N LEU A 434 13.72 -20.92 7.01
CA LEU A 434 13.20 -22.19 7.53
C LEU A 434 14.28 -23.29 7.57
N SER A 435 15.06 -23.41 6.49
CA SER A 435 16.18 -24.36 6.39
C SER A 435 17.21 -24.14 7.50
N GLN A 436 17.53 -22.89 7.83
CA GLN A 436 18.44 -22.56 8.94
C GLN A 436 17.89 -22.99 10.30
N ILE A 437 16.60 -22.76 10.58
CA ILE A 437 15.97 -23.14 11.86
C ILE A 437 15.87 -24.66 11.99
N VAL A 438 15.39 -25.36 10.96
CA VAL A 438 15.24 -26.83 10.97
C VAL A 438 16.60 -27.54 10.94
N GLY A 439 17.61 -26.91 10.32
CA GLY A 439 18.99 -27.38 10.32
C GLY A 439 19.70 -27.22 11.66
N ALA A 440 19.24 -26.30 12.53
CA ALA A 440 19.90 -25.97 13.77
C ALA A 440 19.84 -27.11 14.80
N ASP A 441 20.94 -27.30 15.53
CA ASP A 441 21.08 -28.32 16.56
C ASP A 441 20.06 -28.15 17.71
N LYS A 442 19.66 -26.90 18.03
CA LYS A 442 18.60 -26.63 19.03
C LYS A 442 17.25 -27.24 18.64
N PHE A 443 16.92 -27.26 17.35
CA PHE A 443 15.67 -27.83 16.84
C PHE A 443 15.71 -29.36 16.93
N GLU A 444 16.81 -29.98 16.47
CA GLU A 444 17.01 -31.42 16.58
C GLU A 444 16.94 -31.89 18.04
N ARG A 445 17.65 -31.22 18.95
CA ARG A 445 17.61 -31.53 20.39
C ARG A 445 16.20 -31.39 20.96
N HIS A 446 15.50 -30.30 20.68
CA HIS A 446 14.13 -30.10 21.16
C HIS A 446 13.21 -31.25 20.70
N MET A 447 13.26 -31.63 19.42
CA MET A 447 12.45 -32.71 18.88
C MET A 447 12.85 -34.09 19.43
N ARG A 448 14.11 -34.32 19.80
CA ARG A 448 14.57 -35.61 20.35
C ARG A 448 14.37 -35.76 21.85
N GLU A 449 14.39 -34.66 22.60
CA GLU A 449 14.41 -34.67 24.08
C GLU A 449 13.13 -34.09 24.71
N SER A 450 12.13 -33.70 23.91
CA SER A 450 10.86 -33.18 24.45
C SER A 450 10.18 -34.17 25.42
N GLN A 451 9.42 -33.65 26.39
CA GLN A 451 8.57 -34.44 27.28
C GLN A 451 7.41 -35.17 26.56
N GLN A 452 7.14 -34.84 25.29
CA GLN A 452 6.09 -35.49 24.51
C GLN A 452 6.49 -36.92 24.12
N SER A 453 5.47 -37.77 23.96
CA SER A 453 5.68 -39.14 23.46
C SER A 453 6.31 -39.14 22.07
N ALA A 454 7.09 -40.18 21.74
CA ALA A 454 7.71 -40.30 20.43
C ALA A 454 6.68 -40.26 19.28
N ALA A 455 5.48 -40.82 19.49
CA ALA A 455 4.39 -40.77 18.52
C ALA A 455 3.89 -39.34 18.26
N GLN A 456 3.72 -38.51 19.29
CA GLN A 456 3.30 -37.11 19.14
C GLN A 456 4.34 -36.29 18.38
N ARG A 457 5.62 -36.51 18.68
CA ARG A 457 6.72 -35.82 17.99
C ARG A 457 6.83 -36.20 16.52
N LEU A 458 6.70 -37.50 16.19
CA LEU A 458 6.66 -37.97 14.81
C LEU A 458 5.47 -37.39 14.04
N LEU A 459 4.31 -37.31 14.68
CA LEU A 459 3.13 -36.67 14.10
C LEU A 459 3.37 -35.18 13.84
N SER A 460 3.97 -34.45 14.78
CA SER A 460 4.30 -33.03 14.60
C SER A 460 5.26 -32.82 13.42
N LEU A 461 6.33 -33.62 13.31
CA LEU A 461 7.24 -33.56 12.15
C LEU A 461 6.54 -33.89 10.83
N ALA A 462 5.63 -34.86 10.83
CA ALA A 462 4.83 -35.21 9.65
C ALA A 462 3.92 -34.04 9.22
N GLN A 463 3.27 -33.39 10.17
CA GLN A 463 2.42 -32.21 9.93
C GLN A 463 3.24 -31.04 9.38
N MET A 464 4.40 -30.74 9.99
CA MET A 464 5.32 -29.73 9.48
C MET A 464 5.74 -30.04 8.05
N GLN A 465 6.18 -31.27 7.76
CA GLN A 465 6.61 -31.67 6.42
C GLN A 465 5.48 -31.59 5.38
N GLY A 466 4.27 -32.00 5.74
CA GLY A 466 3.09 -31.87 4.87
C GLY A 466 2.77 -30.41 4.53
N ARG A 467 2.90 -29.50 5.51
CA ARG A 467 2.73 -28.05 5.30
C ARG A 467 3.83 -27.44 4.43
N VAL A 468 5.09 -27.86 4.63
CA VAL A 468 6.21 -27.45 3.75
C VAL A 468 5.95 -27.88 2.31
N ALA A 469 5.49 -29.11 2.09
CA ALA A 469 5.12 -29.60 0.76
C ALA A 469 3.95 -28.80 0.15
N ALA A 470 2.92 -28.50 0.94
CA ALA A 470 1.76 -27.71 0.50
C ALA A 470 2.12 -26.24 0.17
N ALA A 471 3.15 -25.67 0.80
CA ALA A 471 3.66 -24.34 0.47
C ALA A 471 4.30 -24.26 -0.94
N ALA A 472 4.52 -25.42 -1.58
CA ALA A 472 5.10 -25.57 -2.91
C ALA A 472 6.43 -24.82 -3.05
N LEU A 473 7.36 -25.10 -2.12
CA LEU A 473 8.74 -24.64 -2.20
C LEU A 473 9.46 -25.50 -3.25
N ILE A 474 9.65 -24.96 -4.47
CA ILE A 474 10.22 -25.69 -5.62
C ILE A 474 11.76 -25.79 -5.54
N ASP A 475 12.36 -25.14 -4.54
CA ASP A 475 13.80 -24.94 -4.47
C ASP A 475 14.51 -25.94 -3.55
N GLN A 476 15.83 -26.06 -3.73
CA GLN A 476 16.71 -26.95 -2.96
C GLN A 476 16.52 -26.81 -1.44
N ASP A 477 16.23 -25.60 -0.95
CA ASP A 477 15.97 -25.36 0.48
C ASP A 477 14.72 -26.10 0.99
N GLY A 478 13.66 -26.21 0.18
CA GLY A 478 12.43 -26.93 0.55
C GLY A 478 12.64 -28.44 0.61
N GLU A 479 13.40 -28.99 -0.35
CA GLU A 479 13.83 -30.39 -0.33
C GLU A 479 14.72 -30.70 0.87
N GLU A 480 15.65 -29.78 1.20
CA GLU A 480 16.53 -29.92 2.35
C GLU A 480 15.77 -29.93 3.68
N VAL A 481 14.80 -29.01 3.85
CA VAL A 481 13.91 -29.00 5.02
C VAL A 481 13.17 -30.32 5.14
N THR A 482 12.55 -30.77 4.04
CA THR A 482 11.79 -32.04 3.99
C THR A 482 12.66 -33.23 4.38
N ARG A 483 13.87 -33.31 3.83
CA ARG A 483 14.87 -34.35 4.12
C ARG A 483 15.29 -34.31 5.59
N ARG A 484 15.57 -33.13 6.13
CA ARG A 484 16.02 -32.94 7.51
C ARG A 484 14.94 -33.36 8.51
N LEU A 485 13.68 -32.98 8.30
CA LEU A 485 12.55 -33.43 9.13
C LEU A 485 12.42 -34.97 9.13
N GLY A 486 12.58 -35.60 7.96
CA GLY A 486 12.58 -37.07 7.82
C GLY A 486 13.72 -37.76 8.57
N LEU A 487 14.93 -37.18 8.55
CA LEU A 487 16.09 -37.69 9.29
C LEU A 487 15.87 -37.63 10.80
N ILE A 488 15.35 -36.51 11.31
CA ILE A 488 15.04 -36.34 12.73
C ILE A 488 13.96 -37.34 13.16
N GLY A 489 12.94 -37.56 12.33
CA GLY A 489 11.92 -38.57 12.58
C GLY A 489 12.52 -39.98 12.71
N ASN A 490 13.46 -40.34 11.83
CA ASN A 490 14.16 -41.63 11.93
C ASN A 490 15.02 -41.76 13.21
N GLN A 491 15.70 -40.68 13.63
CA GLN A 491 16.45 -40.69 14.88
C GLN A 491 15.53 -40.93 16.09
N ILE A 492 14.40 -40.22 16.18
CA ILE A 492 13.40 -40.40 17.26
C ILE A 492 12.90 -41.85 17.30
N ALA A 493 12.56 -42.43 16.14
CA ALA A 493 12.09 -43.81 16.06
C ALA A 493 13.18 -44.83 16.44
N THR A 494 14.44 -44.53 16.13
CA THR A 494 15.58 -45.39 16.48
C THR A 494 15.85 -45.36 17.99
N ASP A 495 15.81 -44.17 18.60
CA ASP A 495 16.03 -43.96 20.04
C ASP A 495 15.07 -44.80 20.88
N VAL A 496 13.79 -44.89 20.46
CA VAL A 496 12.76 -45.71 21.12
C VAL A 496 12.60 -47.11 20.54
N LYS A 497 13.39 -47.52 19.55
CA LYS A 497 13.26 -48.82 18.85
C LYS A 497 11.83 -49.08 18.35
N LEU A 498 11.19 -48.06 17.79
CA LEU A 498 9.75 -48.00 17.49
C LEU A 498 9.26 -49.20 16.67
N LEU A 499 9.90 -49.48 15.52
CA LEU A 499 9.50 -50.58 14.63
C LEU A 499 9.59 -51.95 15.31
N ALA A 500 10.63 -52.16 16.12
CA ALA A 500 10.82 -53.41 16.86
C ALA A 500 9.75 -53.56 17.95
N HIS A 501 9.34 -52.48 18.62
CA HIS A 501 8.24 -52.51 19.58
C HIS A 501 6.89 -52.79 18.91
N ILE A 502 6.63 -52.24 17.73
CA ILE A 502 5.40 -52.52 16.98
C ILE A 502 5.34 -53.99 16.56
N GLN A 503 6.45 -54.54 16.06
CA GLN A 503 6.52 -55.94 15.65
C GLN A 503 6.32 -56.90 16.83
N ARG A 504 6.98 -56.65 17.96
CA ARG A 504 6.90 -57.51 19.16
C ARG A 504 5.66 -57.27 20.02
N GLY A 505 4.99 -56.14 19.86
CA GLY A 505 3.82 -55.77 20.66
C GLY A 505 2.64 -56.74 20.45
N GLY A 506 1.76 -56.82 21.44
CA GLY A 506 0.58 -57.72 21.43
C GLY A 506 -0.57 -57.28 20.52
N ALA A 507 -0.41 -56.23 19.70
CA ALA A 507 -1.44 -55.76 18.78
C ALA A 507 -1.75 -56.81 17.69
N SER A 508 -2.99 -56.82 17.20
CA SER A 508 -3.39 -57.72 16.11
C SER A 508 -2.60 -57.42 14.82
N PRO A 509 -2.42 -58.42 13.91
CA PRO A 509 -1.74 -58.20 12.62
C PRO A 509 -2.34 -57.06 11.80
N MET A 510 -3.67 -56.88 11.85
CA MET A 510 -4.36 -55.79 11.17
C MET A 510 -4.03 -54.41 11.76
N GLN A 511 -3.95 -54.30 13.09
CA GLN A 511 -3.58 -53.05 13.76
C GLN A 511 -2.11 -52.68 13.48
N LYS A 512 -1.20 -53.66 13.49
CA LYS A 512 0.20 -53.46 13.11
C LYS A 512 0.33 -53.00 11.67
N PHE A 513 -0.41 -53.63 10.75
CA PHE A 513 -0.46 -53.24 9.35
C PHE A 513 -0.94 -51.79 9.18
N SER A 514 -2.07 -51.43 9.78
CA SER A 514 -2.62 -50.06 9.70
C SER A 514 -1.66 -49.02 10.27
N MET A 515 -0.97 -49.31 11.37
CA MET A 515 -0.02 -48.39 11.98
C MET A 515 1.22 -48.17 11.11
N LEU A 516 1.83 -49.26 10.60
CA LEU A 516 2.98 -49.17 9.70
C LEU A 516 2.61 -48.51 8.37
N LEU A 517 1.40 -48.76 7.87
CA LEU A 517 0.88 -48.10 6.68
C LEU A 517 0.72 -46.58 6.90
N SER A 518 0.30 -46.16 8.10
CA SER A 518 0.24 -44.73 8.45
C SER A 518 1.60 -44.05 8.44
N PHE A 519 2.66 -44.75 8.87
CA PHE A 519 4.04 -44.24 8.75
C PHE A 519 4.52 -44.21 7.30
N ALA A 520 4.22 -45.25 6.52
CA ALA A 520 4.60 -45.31 5.11
C ALA A 520 3.90 -44.25 4.25
N ALA A 521 2.67 -43.86 4.62
CA ALA A 521 1.88 -42.84 3.94
C ALA A 521 2.18 -41.40 4.39
N GLY A 522 3.14 -41.20 5.31
CA GLY A 522 3.51 -39.86 5.78
C GLY A 522 2.51 -39.22 6.76
N GLN A 523 1.53 -39.98 7.28
CA GLN A 523 0.47 -39.42 8.13
C GLN A 523 0.85 -39.36 9.61
N SER A 524 1.48 -40.42 10.13
CA SER A 524 1.88 -40.49 11.55
C SER A 524 3.40 -40.36 11.76
N ALA A 525 4.17 -40.22 10.67
CA ALA A 525 5.60 -39.98 10.69
C ALA A 525 5.99 -39.23 9.41
N PRO A 526 7.03 -38.38 9.43
CA PRO A 526 7.49 -37.69 8.23
C PRO A 526 8.05 -38.70 7.20
N PHE A 527 7.89 -38.38 5.92
CA PHE A 527 8.59 -39.07 4.85
C PHE A 527 10.10 -38.99 5.04
N GLY A 528 10.78 -40.11 4.77
CA GLY A 528 12.21 -40.25 4.94
C GLY A 528 12.60 -41.71 5.24
N PRO A 529 13.73 -41.95 5.93
CA PRO A 529 14.20 -43.31 6.18
C PRO A 529 13.20 -44.16 6.98
N LEU A 530 12.45 -43.56 7.91
CA LEU A 530 11.45 -44.26 8.70
C LEU A 530 10.24 -44.71 7.86
N SER A 531 9.74 -43.85 6.98
CA SER A 531 8.61 -44.20 6.10
C SER A 531 9.01 -45.31 5.12
N GLU A 532 10.23 -45.29 4.61
CA GLU A 532 10.77 -46.37 3.74
C GLU A 532 10.93 -47.70 4.47
N GLN A 533 11.43 -47.68 5.71
CA GLN A 533 11.50 -48.88 6.55
C GLN A 533 10.09 -49.42 6.86
N ALA A 534 9.14 -48.55 7.21
CA ALA A 534 7.75 -48.93 7.44
C ALA A 534 7.11 -49.53 6.17
N LYS A 535 7.35 -48.93 5.00
CA LYS A 535 6.88 -49.43 3.70
C LYS A 535 7.44 -50.83 3.41
N ALA A 536 8.72 -51.08 3.68
CA ALA A 536 9.32 -52.39 3.52
C ALA A 536 8.64 -53.45 4.41
N GLU A 537 8.30 -53.10 5.66
CA GLU A 537 7.57 -53.98 6.56
C GLU A 537 6.11 -54.22 6.14
N VAL A 538 5.41 -53.17 5.69
CA VAL A 538 4.06 -53.28 5.09
C VAL A 538 4.07 -54.24 3.90
N MET A 539 5.06 -54.11 3.00
CA MET A 539 5.21 -55.00 1.83
C MET A 539 5.49 -56.45 2.23
N LYS A 540 6.24 -56.69 3.32
CA LYS A 540 6.43 -58.04 3.86
C LYS A 540 5.13 -58.61 4.42
N MET A 541 4.40 -57.82 5.22
CA MET A 541 3.11 -58.21 5.79
C MET A 541 2.07 -58.52 4.71
N MET A 542 2.06 -57.77 3.60
CA MET A 542 1.18 -58.05 2.46
C MET A 542 1.47 -59.35 1.73
N ARG A 543 2.64 -59.98 1.92
CA ARG A 543 2.93 -61.31 1.37
C ARG A 543 2.35 -62.44 2.23
N ASP A 544 1.92 -62.14 3.46
CA ASP A 544 1.30 -63.12 4.36
C ASP A 544 -0.13 -63.47 3.89
N PRO A 545 -0.42 -64.75 3.59
CA PRO A 545 -1.76 -65.20 3.21
C PRO A 545 -2.84 -64.90 4.25
N ALA A 546 -2.50 -64.92 5.55
CA ALA A 546 -3.44 -64.70 6.65
C ALA A 546 -3.89 -63.23 6.74
N LEU A 547 -3.02 -62.29 6.39
CA LEU A 547 -3.38 -60.87 6.33
C LEU A 547 -4.21 -60.56 5.09
N ARG A 548 -3.90 -61.18 3.94
CA ARG A 548 -4.69 -61.04 2.71
C ARG A 548 -6.12 -61.57 2.88
N SER A 549 -6.28 -62.74 3.51
CA SER A 549 -7.61 -63.28 3.79
C SER A 549 -8.38 -62.38 4.76
N GLY A 550 -7.73 -61.87 5.82
CA GLY A 550 -8.32 -60.90 6.75
C GLY A 550 -8.76 -59.59 6.10
N LEU A 551 -7.95 -59.03 5.20
CA LEU A 551 -8.28 -57.82 4.43
C LEU A 551 -9.44 -58.07 3.45
N SER A 552 -9.49 -59.25 2.82
CA SER A 552 -10.59 -59.62 1.92
C SER A 552 -11.92 -59.88 2.66
N ALA A 553 -11.85 -60.33 3.92
CA ALA A 553 -13.01 -60.57 4.77
C ALA A 553 -13.62 -59.27 5.34
N GLN A 554 -12.91 -58.14 5.28
CA GLN A 554 -13.34 -56.85 5.83
C GLN A 554 -13.25 -55.73 4.77
N PRO A 555 -14.13 -55.74 3.74
CA PRO A 555 -14.06 -54.83 2.59
C PRO A 555 -14.22 -53.35 2.96
N GLN A 556 -14.91 -53.04 4.06
CA GLN A 556 -15.06 -51.67 4.57
C GLN A 556 -13.73 -51.11 5.08
N ILE A 557 -12.92 -51.91 5.78
CA ILE A 557 -11.60 -51.49 6.29
C ILE A 557 -10.62 -51.35 5.12
N LEU A 558 -10.68 -52.25 4.15
CA LEU A 558 -9.89 -52.15 2.92
C LEU A 558 -10.18 -50.83 2.17
N ALA A 559 -11.45 -50.42 2.08
CA ALA A 559 -11.83 -49.15 1.44
C ALA A 559 -11.20 -47.94 2.15
N THR A 560 -11.15 -47.95 3.48
CA THR A 560 -10.53 -46.88 4.29
C THR A 560 -9.01 -46.84 4.15
N LEU A 561 -8.34 -47.99 4.02
CA LEU A 561 -6.88 -48.08 3.91
C LEU A 561 -6.36 -47.88 2.48
N ARG A 562 -7.21 -48.02 1.45
CA ARG A 562 -6.83 -47.90 0.04
C ARG A 562 -6.12 -46.58 -0.31
N PRO A 563 -6.58 -45.39 0.13
CA PRO A 563 -5.86 -44.14 -0.14
C PRO A 563 -4.47 -44.12 0.49
N MET A 564 -4.31 -44.70 1.68
CA MET A 564 -3.00 -44.80 2.35
C MET A 564 -2.07 -45.78 1.63
N MET A 565 -2.60 -46.89 1.09
CA MET A 565 -1.84 -47.83 0.27
C MET A 565 -1.38 -47.20 -1.05
N GLN A 566 -2.19 -46.34 -1.67
CA GLN A 566 -1.80 -45.55 -2.84
C GLN A 566 -0.73 -44.52 -2.47
N ALA A 567 -0.93 -43.75 -1.39
CA ALA A 567 0.02 -42.74 -0.92
C ALA A 567 1.39 -43.35 -0.53
N ALA A 568 1.39 -44.55 0.07
CA ALA A 568 2.61 -45.30 0.38
C ALA A 568 3.26 -45.94 -0.87
N GLY A 569 2.63 -45.89 -2.05
CA GLY A 569 3.10 -46.52 -3.28
C GLY A 569 3.13 -48.05 -3.21
N VAL A 570 2.17 -48.63 -2.47
CA VAL A 570 2.00 -50.08 -2.24
C VAL A 570 0.96 -50.67 -3.20
N LEU A 571 0.04 -49.84 -3.71
CA LEU A 571 -0.85 -50.15 -4.84
C LEU A 571 -0.50 -49.23 -6.02
N ALA A 572 -0.63 -49.74 -7.25
CA ALA A 572 -0.57 -48.89 -8.44
C ALA A 572 -1.71 -47.86 -8.38
N ALA A 573 -1.42 -46.63 -8.85
CA ALA A 573 -2.31 -45.46 -8.79
C ALA A 573 -3.70 -45.76 -9.35
#